data_AF-A0A969I4V3-F1
#
_entry.id   AF-A0A969I4V3-F1
#
_cell.length_a   1.000
_cell.length_b   1.000
_cell.length_c   1.000
_cell.angle_alpha   90.00
_cell.angle_beta   90.00
_cell.angle_gamma   90.00
#
_symmetry.space_group_name_H-M   'P 1'
#
loop_
_entity.id
_entity.type
_entity.pdbx_description
1 polymer ?
#
loop_
_entity_poly.entity_id
_entity_poly.type
_entity_poly.pdbx_seq_one_letter_code
_entity_poly.pdbx_strand_id
1 'polypeptide(L)'
;MLAPPLQAAEVQVAQAAMTQITGVEVRPAGAGFQLVLVTAGAGRPQVITAVQGDRLLANVLNSQLAVPNSSNVLRQDNPVPGIAFVQIRQDSPSTVEIVVAGYQWAHR
;
A
#
# COMPACT_ATOMS: atom_id res chain seq x y z
N MET A 1 -49.45 -7.46 27.73
CA MET A 1 -48.54 -7.63 26.58
C MET A 1 -47.27 -6.87 26.91
N LEU A 2 -46.17 -7.58 27.22
CA LEU A 2 -44.86 -6.97 27.49
C LEU A 2 -44.15 -6.78 26.15
N ALA A 3 -43.66 -5.56 25.87
CA ALA A 3 -42.86 -5.30 24.67
C ALA A 3 -41.53 -6.07 24.74
N PRO A 4 -41.05 -6.66 23.63
CA PRO A 4 -39.75 -7.33 23.62
C PRO A 4 -38.62 -6.30 23.83
N PRO A 5 -37.55 -6.64 24.57
CA PRO A 5 -36.42 -5.75 24.73
C PRO A 5 -35.70 -5.57 23.38
N LEU A 6 -35.28 -4.33 23.10
CA LEU A 6 -34.42 -4.03 21.97
C LEU A 6 -33.10 -4.77 22.16
N GLN A 7 -32.90 -5.89 21.45
CA GLN A 7 -31.57 -6.50 21.35
C GLN A 7 -30.62 -5.46 20.73
N ALA A 8 -29.68 -4.97 21.53
CA ALA A 8 -28.55 -4.22 21.03
C ALA A 8 -27.79 -5.13 20.06
N ALA A 9 -27.81 -4.80 18.77
CA ALA A 9 -26.89 -5.40 17.82
C ALA A 9 -25.48 -4.97 18.22
N GLU A 10 -24.72 -5.86 18.86
CA GLU A 10 -23.32 -5.63 19.15
C GLU A 10 -22.60 -5.55 17.80
N VAL A 11 -22.15 -4.35 17.44
CA VAL A 11 -21.32 -4.15 16.26
C VAL A 11 -19.96 -4.74 16.59
N GLN A 12 -19.78 -6.03 16.30
CA GLN A 12 -18.47 -6.66 16.33
C GLN A 12 -17.64 -6.03 15.21
N VAL A 13 -16.82 -5.04 15.57
CA VAL A 13 -15.83 -4.48 14.67
C VAL A 13 -14.88 -5.61 14.31
N ALA A 14 -14.99 -6.13 13.10
CA ALA A 14 -14.06 -7.12 12.59
C ALA A 14 -12.66 -6.48 12.59
N GLN A 15 -11.78 -6.95 13.47
CA GLN A 15 -10.38 -6.58 13.43
C GLN A 15 -9.81 -7.20 12.15
N ALA A 16 -9.60 -6.38 11.12
CA ALA A 16 -9.00 -6.85 9.88
C ALA A 16 -7.60 -7.39 10.21
N ALA A 17 -7.35 -8.66 9.88
CA ALA A 17 -6.02 -9.22 9.98
C ALA A 17 -5.06 -8.35 9.17
N MET A 18 -3.96 -7.94 9.80
CA MET A 18 -2.96 -7.08 9.18
C MET A 18 -2.09 -7.88 8.21
N THR A 19 -1.77 -7.27 7.07
CA THR A 19 -0.87 -7.83 6.06
C THR A 19 0.52 -7.24 6.25
N GLN A 20 1.54 -8.09 6.31
CA GLN A 20 2.93 -7.63 6.41
C GLN A 20 3.54 -7.54 5.01
N ILE A 21 3.99 -6.36 4.59
CA ILE A 21 4.74 -6.17 3.35
C ILE A 21 6.23 -6.33 3.68
N THR A 22 6.86 -7.36 3.13
CA THR A 22 8.25 -7.74 3.46
C THR A 22 9.22 -7.45 2.32
N GLY A 23 8.71 -7.16 1.13
CA GLY A 23 9.54 -6.88 -0.04
C GLY A 23 8.76 -6.29 -1.21
N VAL A 24 9.51 -5.86 -2.21
CA VAL A 24 9.00 -5.27 -3.44
C VAL A 24 9.81 -5.74 -4.63
N GLU A 25 9.11 -6.12 -5.69
CA GLU A 25 9.71 -6.45 -6.97
C GLU A 25 9.11 -5.59 -8.06
N VAL A 26 9.97 -5.01 -8.90
CA VAL A 26 9.55 -4.30 -10.10
C VAL A 26 9.86 -5.18 -11.30
N ARG A 27 8.86 -5.41 -12.15
CA ARG A 27 8.97 -6.26 -13.34
C ARG A 27 8.48 -5.50 -14.57
N PRO A 28 9.21 -5.48 -15.69
CA PRO A 28 8.69 -4.94 -16.95
C PRO A 28 7.42 -5.69 -17.39
N ALA A 29 6.44 -4.97 -17.93
CA ALA A 29 5.17 -5.57 -18.37
C ALA A 29 4.57 -4.80 -19.56
N GLY A 30 4.80 -5.30 -20.78
CA GLY A 30 4.27 -4.72 -22.01
C GLY A 30 4.68 -3.25 -22.16
N ALA A 31 3.70 -2.35 -22.27
CA ALA A 31 3.91 -0.91 -22.39
C ALA A 31 4.19 -0.20 -21.04
N GLY A 32 4.28 -0.94 -19.93
CA GLY A 32 4.52 -0.39 -18.59
C GLY A 32 5.33 -1.34 -17.71
N PHE A 33 5.03 -1.34 -16.42
CA PHE A 33 5.66 -2.21 -15.45
C PHE A 33 4.65 -2.71 -14.41
N GLN A 34 5.00 -3.79 -13.73
CA GLN A 34 4.28 -4.33 -12.60
C GLN A 34 5.10 -4.09 -11.34
N LEU A 35 4.40 -3.64 -10.29
CA LEU A 35 4.91 -3.59 -8.93
C LEU A 35 4.30 -4.75 -8.15
N VAL A 36 5.12 -5.70 -7.74
CA VAL A 36 4.68 -6.87 -6.96
C VAL A 36 5.12 -6.66 -5.51
N LEU A 37 4.14 -6.67 -4.60
CA LEU A 37 4.39 -6.62 -3.16
C LEU A 37 4.53 -8.05 -2.63
N VAL A 38 5.65 -8.33 -1.99
CA VAL A 38 5.83 -9.59 -1.26
C VAL A 38 5.17 -9.44 0.10
N THR A 39 4.17 -10.26 0.37
CA THR A 39 3.33 -10.15 1.58
C THR A 39 3.36 -11.42 2.41
N ALA A 40 3.22 -11.27 3.73
CA ALA A 40 3.00 -12.34 4.69
C ALA A 40 1.77 -12.04 5.57
N GLY A 41 1.22 -13.09 6.18
CA GLY A 41 0.02 -13.02 7.02
C GLY A 41 -1.28 -13.37 6.28
N ALA A 42 -2.37 -13.46 7.04
CA ALA A 42 -3.70 -13.81 6.53
C ALA A 42 -4.59 -12.58 6.22
N GLY A 43 -4.00 -11.39 6.29
CA GLY A 43 -4.70 -10.13 6.03
C GLY A 43 -5.19 -10.00 4.59
N ARG A 44 -6.16 -9.11 4.39
CA ARG A 44 -6.69 -8.76 3.08
C ARG A 44 -6.45 -7.28 2.83
N PRO A 45 -5.30 -6.92 2.23
CA PRO A 45 -4.97 -5.53 2.01
C PRO A 45 -5.92 -4.94 0.94
N GLN A 46 -6.28 -3.67 1.10
CA GLN A 46 -7.05 -2.93 0.11
C GLN A 46 -6.14 -1.88 -0.52
N VAL A 47 -6.12 -1.80 -1.85
CA VAL A 47 -5.26 -0.86 -2.58
C VAL A 47 -6.13 0.25 -3.16
N ILE A 48 -5.79 1.50 -2.82
CA ILE A 48 -6.42 2.70 -3.36
C ILE A 48 -5.35 3.46 -4.13
N THR A 49 -5.62 3.80 -5.39
CA THR A 49 -4.67 4.52 -6.24
C THR A 49 -5.19 5.90 -6.63
N ALA A 50 -4.29 6.89 -6.65
CA ALA A 50 -4.56 8.23 -7.14
C ALA A 50 -3.40 8.72 -8.02
N VAL A 51 -3.72 9.47 -9.07
CA VAL A 51 -2.72 10.14 -9.91
C VAL A 51 -2.64 11.61 -9.49
N GLN A 52 -1.44 12.10 -9.19
CA GLN A 52 -1.17 13.49 -8.83
C GLN A 52 -0.04 14.02 -9.70
N GLY A 53 -0.38 14.75 -10.77
CA GLY A 53 0.58 15.16 -11.78
C GLY A 53 1.24 13.95 -12.42
N ASP A 54 2.58 13.88 -12.36
CA ASP A 54 3.40 12.78 -12.91
C ASP A 54 3.70 11.68 -11.88
N ARG A 55 2.92 11.62 -10.79
CA ARG A 55 3.07 10.64 -9.71
C ARG A 55 1.82 9.78 -9.59
N LEU A 56 2.02 8.49 -9.41
CA LEU A 56 0.99 7.57 -8.94
C LEU A 56 1.22 7.35 -7.43
N LEU A 57 0.22 7.68 -6.63
CA LEU A 57 0.16 7.31 -5.22
C LEU A 57 -0.73 6.08 -5.08
N ALA A 58 -0.27 5.07 -4.33
CA ALA A 58 -1.08 3.92 -3.96
C ALA A 58 -1.01 3.69 -2.46
N ASN A 59 -2.16 3.71 -1.80
CA ASN A 59 -2.28 3.42 -0.38
C ASN A 59 -2.77 1.99 -0.18
N VAL A 60 -1.99 1.21 0.57
CA VAL A 60 -2.30 -0.16 0.92
C VAL A 60 -2.81 -0.18 2.37
N LEU A 61 -4.12 -0.27 2.52
CA LEU A 61 -4.78 -0.32 3.83
C LEU A 61 -4.69 -1.72 4.45
N ASN A 62 -4.85 -1.79 5.77
CA ASN A 62 -4.72 -3.01 6.57
C ASN A 62 -3.35 -3.67 6.36
N SER A 63 -2.31 -2.86 6.22
CA SER A 63 -0.96 -3.32 5.97
C SER A 63 0.11 -2.57 6.75
N GLN A 64 1.20 -3.27 7.04
CA GLN A 64 2.38 -2.77 7.72
C GLN A 64 3.62 -3.17 6.95
N LEU A 65 4.60 -2.29 6.88
CA LEU A 65 5.90 -2.55 6.29
C LEU A 65 6.78 -3.24 7.32
N ALA A 66 7.21 -4.47 7.03
CA ALA A 66 8.05 -5.30 7.88
C ALA A 66 9.33 -5.67 7.14
N VAL A 67 10.22 -4.70 7.01
CA VAL A 67 11.49 -4.86 6.29
C VAL A 67 12.67 -5.06 7.25
N PRO A 68 13.67 -5.88 6.90
CA PRO A 68 14.73 -6.29 7.83
C PRO A 68 15.65 -5.15 8.28
N ASN A 69 15.71 -4.05 7.54
CA ASN A 69 16.73 -2.99 7.68
C ASN A 69 16.31 -1.81 8.57
N SER A 70 15.30 -2.01 9.45
CA SER A 70 14.73 -1.02 10.38
C SER A 70 14.28 0.32 9.78
N SER A 71 14.34 0.47 8.45
CA SER A 71 13.85 1.63 7.74
C SER A 71 12.41 1.38 7.38
N ASN A 72 11.47 2.19 7.90
CA ASN A 72 10.05 2.15 7.49
C ASN A 72 9.84 2.67 6.05
N VAL A 73 10.87 2.55 5.20
CA VAL A 73 10.93 3.02 3.83
C VAL A 73 11.75 2.03 2.99
N LEU A 74 11.21 1.63 1.85
CA LEU A 74 11.93 1.01 0.74
C LEU A 74 11.93 1.98 -0.44
N ARG A 75 13.06 2.14 -1.12
CA ARG A 75 13.14 2.97 -2.32
C ARG A 75 14.00 2.30 -3.37
N GLN A 76 13.54 2.35 -4.61
CA GLN A 76 14.27 1.92 -5.80
C GLN A 76 14.27 3.07 -6.81
N ASP A 77 15.45 3.54 -7.17
CA ASP A 77 15.64 4.57 -8.19
C ASP A 77 15.85 3.92 -9.57
N ASN A 78 15.30 4.54 -10.61
CA ASN A 78 15.35 4.10 -12.00
C ASN A 78 14.95 2.61 -12.23
N PRO A 79 13.86 2.11 -11.62
CA PRO A 79 13.58 0.66 -11.64
C PRO A 79 13.18 0.13 -13.03
N VAL A 80 12.63 1.00 -13.88
CA VAL A 80 12.32 0.73 -15.29
C VAL A 80 12.45 2.03 -16.11
N PRO A 81 12.62 1.94 -17.43
CA PRO A 81 12.57 3.12 -18.30
C PRO A 81 11.30 3.95 -18.07
N GLY A 82 11.46 5.27 -17.97
CA GLY A 82 10.36 6.22 -17.75
C GLY A 82 9.99 6.48 -16.28
N ILE A 83 10.45 5.65 -15.33
CA ILE A 83 10.18 5.81 -13.89
C ILE A 83 11.45 6.29 -13.18
N ALA A 84 11.38 7.45 -12.55
CA ALA A 84 12.48 8.02 -11.77
C ALA A 84 12.70 7.25 -10.46
N PHE A 85 11.62 6.95 -9.72
CA PHE A 85 11.70 6.10 -8.53
C PHE A 85 10.37 5.45 -8.17
N VAL A 86 10.49 4.35 -7.41
CA VAL A 86 9.41 3.77 -6.61
C VAL A 86 9.82 3.85 -5.15
N GLN A 87 8.97 4.45 -4.31
CA GLN A 87 9.17 4.52 -2.87
C GLN A 87 7.98 3.90 -2.17
N ILE A 88 8.22 3.10 -1.16
CA ILE A 88 7.22 2.48 -0.29
C ILE A 88 7.55 2.93 1.12
N ARG A 89 6.58 3.47 1.86
CA ARG A 89 6.79 3.90 3.24
C ARG A 89 5.59 3.60 4.12
N GLN A 90 5.84 3.41 5.41
CA GLN A 90 4.75 3.42 6.39
C GLN A 90 4.20 4.84 6.53
N ASP A 91 2.93 5.04 6.23
CA ASP A 91 2.23 6.32 6.40
C ASP A 91 1.51 6.39 7.76
N SER A 92 0.88 5.28 8.16
CA SER A 92 0.22 5.11 9.47
C SER A 92 0.43 3.68 9.98
N PRO A 93 0.06 3.32 11.22
CA PRO A 93 0.20 1.94 11.73
C PRO A 93 -0.49 0.85 10.88
N SER A 94 -1.48 1.23 10.05
CA SER A 94 -2.25 0.30 9.19
C SER A 94 -2.27 0.69 7.72
N THR A 95 -1.47 1.67 7.31
CA THR A 95 -1.39 2.15 5.93
C THR A 95 0.06 2.21 5.46
N VAL A 96 0.33 1.53 4.36
CA VAL A 96 1.58 1.69 3.59
C VAL A 96 1.29 2.53 2.35
N GLU A 97 2.06 3.60 2.15
CA GLU A 97 1.98 4.44 0.96
C GLU A 97 3.08 4.03 -0.02
N ILE A 98 2.70 3.94 -1.29
CA ILE A 98 3.57 3.70 -2.43
C ILE A 98 3.52 4.94 -3.31
N VAL A 99 4.69 5.44 -3.70
CA VAL A 99 4.82 6.55 -4.64
C VAL A 99 5.66 6.10 -5.82
N VAL A 100 5.08 6.18 -7.01
CA VAL A 100 5.77 6.00 -8.28
C VAL A 100 5.87 7.36 -8.95
N ALA A 101 7.08 7.81 -9.28
CA ALA A 101 7.30 9.08 -9.98
C ALA A 101 8.00 8.83 -11.32
N GLY A 102 7.48 9.41 -12.41
CA GLY A 102 8.14 9.42 -13.72
C GLY A 102 9.08 10.61 -13.90
N TYR A 103 10.08 10.52 -14.78
CA TYR A 103 11.14 11.55 -14.95
C TYR A 103 10.64 12.97 -15.33
N GLN A 104 9.42 13.10 -15.85
CA GLN A 104 8.82 14.39 -16.19
C GLN A 104 8.58 15.29 -14.95
N TRP A 105 8.74 14.74 -13.74
CA TRP A 105 8.60 15.45 -12.47
C TRP A 105 9.61 16.59 -12.23
N ALA A 106 10.72 16.66 -12.97
CA ALA A 106 11.86 17.53 -12.62
C ALA A 106 11.76 19.00 -13.07
N HIS A 107 10.67 19.46 -13.72
CA HIS A 107 10.60 20.84 -14.24
C HIS A 107 9.20 21.49 -14.18
N ARG A 108 8.67 21.76 -12.98
CA ARG A 108 7.70 22.86 -12.77
C ARG A 108 7.85 23.52 -11.42
#